data_AF-A0A7Y1BG32-F1
#
_entry.id   AF-A0A7Y1BG32-F1
#
_cell.length_a   1.000
_cell.length_b   1.000
_cell.length_c   1.000
_cell.angle_alpha   90.00
_cell.angle_beta   90.00
_cell.angle_gamma   90.00
#
_symmetry.space_group_name_H-M   'P 1'
#
loop_
_entity.id
_entity.type
_entity.pdbx_description
1 polymer ?
#
loop_
_entity_poly.entity_id
_entity_poly.type
_entity_poly.pdbx_seq_one_letter_code
_entity_poly.pdbx_strand_id
1 'polypeptide(L)'
;MPDAVTTMSHNWAFAVFLLGVFGLIGFMLGLSSLLGSKAWGRSKNEPFESGMLPVGSARLRLSAKFYLVAMLFVIFDVEALFLFAWAVSVRESGWAGLIEATVFIAILLAGLVYLWRIGALDWAPQGRRERQAKLKQ
;
A
#
# COMPACT_ATOMS: atom_id res chain seq x y z
N MET A 1 2.85 7.82 -39.99
CA MET A 1 1.41 7.47 -39.98
C MET A 1 1.08 6.01 -39.57
N PRO A 2 1.98 5.00 -39.61
CA PRO A 2 1.66 3.70 -39.00
C PRO A 2 1.63 3.73 -37.45
N ASP A 3 2.33 4.68 -36.83
CA ASP A 3 2.49 4.76 -35.37
C ASP A 3 1.21 5.21 -34.62
N ALA A 4 0.37 6.01 -35.29
CA ALA A 4 -0.89 6.47 -34.73
C ALA A 4 -1.93 5.34 -34.67
N VAL A 5 -1.98 4.51 -35.73
CA VAL A 5 -2.90 3.37 -35.81
C VAL A 5 -2.50 2.28 -34.83
N THR A 6 -1.19 2.00 -34.68
CA THR A 6 -0.71 1.04 -33.69
C THR A 6 -0.94 1.53 -32.27
N THR A 7 -0.64 2.79 -31.95
CA THR A 7 -0.90 3.31 -30.59
C THR A 7 -2.39 3.27 -30.24
N MET A 8 -3.25 3.65 -31.19
CA MET A 8 -4.70 3.58 -31.01
C MET A 8 -5.21 2.15 -30.83
N SER A 9 -4.67 1.18 -31.57
CA SER A 9 -5.06 -0.23 -31.42
C SER A 9 -4.60 -0.82 -30.08
N HIS A 10 -3.42 -0.47 -29.58
CA HIS A 10 -2.93 -0.91 -28.26
C HIS A 10 -3.80 -0.34 -27.14
N ASN A 11 -4.17 0.95 -27.20
CA ASN A 11 -5.02 1.59 -26.20
C ASN A 11 -6.43 0.96 -26.17
N TRP A 12 -7.01 0.68 -27.35
CA TRP A 12 -8.29 0.01 -27.46
C TRP A 12 -8.24 -1.43 -26.94
N ALA A 13 -7.18 -2.18 -27.28
CA ALA A 13 -6.97 -3.54 -26.77
C ALA A 13 -6.87 -3.56 -25.24
N PHE A 14 -6.13 -2.61 -24.65
CA PHE A 14 -6.05 -2.46 -23.21
C PHE A 14 -7.41 -2.11 -22.57
N ALA A 15 -8.17 -1.20 -23.18
CA ALA A 15 -9.51 -0.84 -22.70
C ALA A 15 -10.48 -2.02 -22.74
N VAL A 16 -10.49 -2.78 -23.84
CA VAL A 16 -11.32 -3.99 -23.97
C VAL A 16 -10.90 -5.04 -22.95
N PHE A 17 -9.60 -5.22 -22.71
CA PHE A 17 -9.11 -6.12 -21.67
C PHE A 17 -9.62 -5.73 -20.28
N LEU A 18 -9.48 -4.46 -19.90
CA LEU A 18 -10.00 -3.96 -18.62
C LEU A 18 -11.51 -4.16 -18.49
N LEU A 19 -12.28 -3.84 -19.53
CA LEU A 19 -13.72 -4.06 -19.56
C LEU A 19 -14.07 -5.53 -19.44
N GLY A 20 -13.31 -6.42 -20.08
CA GLY A 20 -13.45 -7.87 -19.93
C GLY A 20 -13.20 -8.33 -18.50
N VAL A 21 -12.15 -7.84 -17.85
CA VAL A 21 -11.83 -8.15 -16.44
C VAL A 21 -12.94 -7.67 -15.50
N PHE A 22 -13.36 -6.41 -15.61
CA PHE A 22 -14.45 -5.88 -14.79
C PHE A 22 -15.77 -6.59 -15.07
N GLY A 23 -16.04 -6.92 -16.34
CA GLY A 23 -17.21 -7.68 -16.76
C GLY A 23 -17.22 -9.09 -16.16
N LEU A 24 -16.09 -9.79 -16.16
CA LEU A 24 -15.96 -11.11 -15.54
C LEU A 24 -16.14 -11.05 -14.02
N ILE A 25 -15.51 -10.09 -13.34
CA ILE A 25 -15.69 -9.88 -11.90
C ILE A 25 -17.16 -9.60 -11.58
N GLY A 26 -17.79 -8.69 -12.33
CA GLY A 26 -19.20 -8.36 -12.19
C GLY A 26 -20.11 -9.57 -12.45
N PHE A 27 -19.80 -10.37 -13.47
CA PHE A 27 -20.53 -11.60 -13.77
C PHE A 27 -20.40 -12.63 -12.65
N MET A 28 -19.20 -12.88 -12.13
CA MET A 28 -18.97 -13.81 -11.03
C MET A 28 -19.70 -13.38 -9.75
N LEU A 29 -19.58 -12.11 -9.37
CA LEU A 29 -20.29 -11.56 -8.20
C LEU A 29 -21.81 -11.56 -8.40
N GLY A 30 -22.28 -11.21 -9.60
CA GLY A 30 -23.70 -11.25 -9.96
C GLY A 30 -24.28 -12.66 -9.92
N LEU A 31 -23.59 -13.61 -10.54
CA LEU A 31 -23.99 -15.02 -10.54
C LEU A 31 -23.97 -15.61 -9.12
N SER A 32 -22.94 -15.31 -8.33
CA SER A 32 -22.87 -15.71 -6.91
C SER A 32 -24.02 -15.12 -6.09
N SER A 33 -24.37 -13.85 -6.30
CA SER A 33 -25.49 -13.19 -5.62
C SER A 33 -26.87 -13.70 -6.08
N LEU A 34 -27.00 -14.17 -7.32
CA LEU A 34 -28.24 -14.70 -7.89
C LEU A 34 -28.48 -16.17 -7.49
N LEU A 35 -27.43 -17.00 -7.54
CA LEU A 35 -27.49 -18.41 -7.17
C LEU A 35 -27.37 -18.65 -5.65
N GLY A 36 -26.80 -17.70 -4.91
CA GLY A 36 -26.60 -17.79 -3.48
C GLY A 36 -27.91 -17.69 -2.68
N SER A 37 -28.15 -18.63 -1.77
CA SER A 37 -29.29 -18.57 -0.86
C SER A 37 -29.17 -17.38 0.10
N LYS A 38 -30.07 -16.41 -0.07
CA LYS A 38 -30.18 -15.24 0.80
C LYS A 38 -30.94 -15.59 2.07
N ALA A 39 -30.26 -16.22 3.03
CA ALA A 39 -30.79 -16.38 4.38
C ALA A 39 -30.62 -15.08 5.18
N TRP A 40 -31.75 -14.45 5.56
CA TRP A 40 -31.78 -13.19 6.31
C TRP A 40 -32.02 -13.51 7.78
N GLY A 41 -30.93 -13.65 8.55
CA GLY A 41 -30.97 -13.85 10.00
C GLY A 41 -30.32 -12.67 10.70
N ARG A 42 -30.95 -12.18 11.79
CA ARG A 42 -30.42 -11.02 12.56
C ARG A 42 -28.99 -11.27 13.05
N SER A 43 -28.70 -12.48 13.55
CA SER A 43 -27.38 -12.90 14.01
C SER A 43 -26.33 -13.04 12.90
N LYS A 44 -26.74 -13.25 11.64
CA LYS A 44 -25.80 -13.37 10.50
C LYS A 44 -25.21 -12.02 10.09
N ASN A 45 -25.88 -10.93 10.44
CA ASN A 45 -25.46 -9.56 10.13
C ASN A 45 -24.74 -8.90 11.30
N GLU A 46 -24.55 -9.60 12.42
CA GLU A 46 -23.82 -9.11 13.58
C GLU A 46 -22.34 -9.50 13.47
N PRO A 47 -21.39 -8.57 13.77
CA PRO A 47 -19.97 -8.90 13.85
C PRO A 47 -19.72 -10.06 14.82
N PHE A 48 -18.93 -11.04 14.38
CA PHE A 48 -18.62 -12.22 15.18
C PHE A 48 -17.58 -11.88 16.27
N GLU A 49 -17.97 -12.02 17.53
CA GLU A 49 -17.08 -11.89 18.70
C GLU A 49 -17.29 -13.09 19.66
N SER A 50 -17.12 -14.33 19.17
CA SER A 50 -17.27 -15.57 19.96
C SER A 50 -18.58 -15.68 20.76
N GLY A 51 -19.68 -15.14 20.22
CA GLY A 51 -21.01 -15.14 20.87
C GLY A 51 -21.28 -13.95 21.80
N MET A 52 -20.36 -13.00 21.88
CA MET A 52 -20.55 -11.72 22.58
C MET A 52 -21.11 -10.68 21.63
N LEU A 53 -22.01 -9.83 22.13
CA LEU A 53 -22.44 -8.64 21.39
C LEU A 53 -21.26 -7.66 21.30
N PRO A 54 -20.98 -7.08 20.12
CA PRO A 54 -19.91 -6.10 19.99
C PRO A 54 -20.21 -4.88 20.87
N VAL A 55 -19.28 -4.56 21.77
CA VAL A 55 -19.38 -3.42 22.67
C VAL A 55 -18.35 -2.35 22.31
N GLY A 56 -18.78 -1.08 22.32
CA GLY A 56 -17.92 0.05 22.01
C GLY A 56 -17.94 0.47 20.53
N SER A 57 -17.15 1.49 20.21
CA SER A 57 -17.06 2.03 18.85
C SER A 57 -15.96 1.34 18.04
N ALA A 58 -16.18 1.15 16.73
CA ALA A 58 -15.14 0.67 15.80
C ALA A 58 -13.93 1.63 15.64
N ARG A 59 -13.97 2.81 16.27
CA ARG A 59 -12.87 3.79 16.25
C ARG A 59 -11.89 3.53 17.39
N LEU A 60 -11.08 2.49 17.22
CA LEU A 60 -9.92 2.25 18.06
C LEU A 60 -8.80 3.21 17.68
N ARG A 61 -8.15 3.82 18.69
CA ARG A 61 -6.92 4.59 18.48
C ARG A 61 -5.78 3.61 18.19
N LEU A 62 -5.61 3.28 16.91
CA LEU A 62 -4.45 2.54 16.45
C LEU A 62 -3.18 3.34 16.76
N SER A 63 -2.08 2.64 17.04
CA SER A 63 -0.83 3.31 17.44
C SER A 63 -0.36 4.29 16.35
N ALA A 64 0.18 5.45 16.75
CA ALA A 64 0.72 6.46 15.83
C ALA A 64 1.83 5.92 14.91
N LYS A 65 2.40 4.75 15.21
CA LYS A 65 3.41 4.08 14.38
C LYS A 65 2.91 3.77 12.97
N PHE A 66 1.63 3.40 12.80
CA PHE A 66 1.07 3.14 11.47
C PHE A 66 1.07 4.40 10.59
N TYR A 67 0.87 5.57 11.21
CA TYR A 67 0.92 6.84 10.51
C TYR A 67 2.33 7.18 10.03
N LEU A 68 3.35 6.97 10.88
CA LEU A 68 4.75 7.21 10.50
C LEU A 68 5.17 6.39 9.27
N VAL A 69 4.73 5.13 9.22
CA VAL A 69 5.01 4.22 8.10
C VAL A 69 4.28 4.65 6.83
N ALA A 70 3.00 5.04 6.94
CA ALA A 70 2.23 5.54 5.82
C ALA A 70 2.82 6.84 5.25
N MET A 71 3.21 7.78 6.14
CA MET A 71 3.86 9.02 5.74
C MET A 71 5.20 8.77 5.05
N LEU A 72 6.03 7.87 5.58
CA LEU A 72 7.29 7.46 4.94
C LEU A 72 7.05 6.81 3.58
N PHE A 73 6.03 5.97 3.45
CA PHE A 73 5.67 5.33 2.19
C PHE A 73 5.31 6.37 1.12
N VAL A 74 4.47 7.35 1.47
CA VAL A 74 4.08 8.43 0.53
C VAL A 74 5.28 9.26 0.10
N ILE A 75 6.18 9.60 1.03
CA ILE A 75 7.42 10.31 0.69
C ILE A 75 8.24 9.44 -0.26
N PHE A 76 8.55 8.20 0.10
CA PHE A 76 9.37 7.32 -0.73
C PHE A 76 8.77 7.03 -2.12
N ASP A 77 7.44 6.95 -2.22
CA ASP A 77 6.71 6.76 -3.48
C ASP A 77 6.86 7.97 -4.43
N VAL A 78 6.76 9.20 -3.90
CA VAL A 78 7.03 10.42 -4.67
C VAL A 78 8.50 10.47 -5.13
N GLU A 79 9.43 10.00 -4.30
CA GLU A 79 10.85 10.01 -4.64
C GLU A 79 11.17 8.94 -5.70
N ALA A 80 10.47 7.80 -5.68
CA ALA A 80 10.54 6.79 -6.72
C ALA A 80 10.01 7.30 -8.07
N LEU A 81 8.98 8.15 -8.07
CA LEU A 81 8.50 8.84 -9.28
C LEU A 81 9.61 9.69 -9.92
N PHE A 82 10.35 10.46 -9.11
CA PHE A 82 11.48 11.27 -9.61
C PHE A 82 12.61 10.41 -10.19
N LEU A 83 12.96 9.32 -9.50
CA LEU A 83 13.95 8.37 -10.01
C LEU A 83 13.48 7.70 -11.30
N PHE A 84 12.20 7.40 -11.44
CA PHE A 84 11.65 6.83 -12.67
C PHE A 84 11.70 7.84 -13.82
N ALA A 85 11.35 9.10 -13.58
CA ALA A 85 11.43 10.15 -14.58
C ALA A 85 12.88 10.34 -15.09
N TRP A 86 13.86 10.32 -14.18
CA TRP A 86 15.27 10.29 -14.55
C TRP A 86 15.67 9.00 -15.27
N ALA A 87 15.18 7.83 -14.81
CA ALA A 87 15.50 6.53 -15.38
C ALA A 87 15.13 6.40 -16.87
N VAL A 88 14.03 7.04 -17.29
CA VAL A 88 13.58 7.05 -18.70
C VAL A 88 14.53 7.85 -19.61
N SER A 89 15.27 8.83 -19.09
CA SER A 89 16.15 9.72 -19.86
C SER A 89 17.61 9.71 -19.38
N VAL A 90 18.08 8.57 -18.86
CA VAL A 90 19.45 8.41 -18.31
C VAL A 90 20.53 8.76 -19.34
N ARG A 91 20.32 8.37 -20.60
CA ARG A 91 21.32 8.58 -21.67
C ARG A 91 21.44 10.05 -22.04
N GLU A 92 20.33 10.77 -22.03
CA GLU A 92 20.22 12.18 -22.37
C GLU A 92 20.75 13.06 -21.23
N SER A 93 20.57 12.62 -19.99
CA SER A 93 21.00 13.34 -18.78
C SER A 93 22.52 13.25 -18.52
N GLY A 94 23.18 12.23 -19.08
CA GLY A 94 24.64 12.05 -18.99
C GLY A 94 25.17 11.95 -17.56
N TRP A 95 26.43 12.34 -17.36
CA TRP A 95 27.11 12.25 -16.07
C TRP A 95 26.51 13.17 -14.99
N ALA A 96 25.99 14.33 -15.38
CA ALA A 96 25.34 15.27 -14.46
C ALA A 96 24.09 14.63 -13.83
N GLY A 97 23.22 14.03 -14.64
CA GLY A 97 22.03 13.35 -14.13
C GLY A 97 22.37 12.15 -13.24
N LEU A 98 23.44 11.41 -13.54
CA LEU A 98 23.89 10.31 -12.68
C LEU A 98 24.34 10.81 -11.29
N ILE A 99 25.07 11.92 -11.23
CA ILE A 99 25.50 12.53 -9.97
C ILE A 99 24.27 13.00 -9.19
N GLU A 100 23.33 13.70 -9.83
CA GLU A 100 22.10 14.17 -9.20
C GLU A 100 21.28 13.01 -8.64
N ALA A 101 21.04 11.96 -9.43
CA ALA A 101 20.31 10.77 -8.97
C ALA A 101 21.01 10.05 -7.82
N THR A 102 22.35 9.98 -7.84
CA THR A 102 23.13 9.35 -6.77
C THR A 102 23.03 10.15 -5.47
N VAL A 103 23.17 11.48 -5.54
CA VAL A 103 23.03 12.37 -4.37
C VAL A 103 21.61 12.28 -3.82
N PHE A 104 20.61 12.27 -4.69
CA PHE A 104 19.22 12.14 -4.31
C PHE A 104 18.94 10.82 -3.57
N ILE A 105 19.41 9.68 -4.10
CA ILE A 105 19.31 8.37 -3.43
C ILE A 105 20.04 8.39 -2.07
N ALA A 106 21.22 9.01 -1.99
CA ALA A 106 21.97 9.10 -0.74
C ALA A 106 21.20 9.87 0.35
N ILE A 107 20.51 10.96 -0.02
CA ILE A 107 19.66 11.72 0.90
C ILE A 107 18.49 10.86 1.39
N LEU A 108 17.84 10.09 0.51
CA LEU A 108 16.76 9.17 0.88
C LEU A 108 17.24 8.10 1.87
N LEU A 109 18.38 7.49 1.58
CA LEU A 109 19.00 6.50 2.46
C LEU A 109 19.35 7.10 3.82
N ALA A 110 19.88 8.32 3.87
CA ALA A 110 20.16 9.02 5.12
C ALA A 110 18.87 9.25 5.95
N GLY A 111 17.78 9.68 5.31
CA GLY A 111 16.47 9.83 5.95
C GLY A 111 15.92 8.52 6.51
N LEU A 112 16.03 7.43 5.73
CA LEU A 112 15.60 6.10 6.16
C LEU A 112 16.44 5.58 7.35
N VAL A 113 17.76 5.73 7.27
CA VAL A 113 18.68 5.36 8.36
C VAL A 113 18.35 6.15 9.63
N TYR A 114 18.13 7.46 9.53
CA TYR A 114 17.74 8.29 10.67
C TYR A 114 16.46 7.77 11.34
N LEU A 115 15.43 7.49 10.54
CA LEU A 115 14.15 7.02 11.05
C LEU A 115 14.25 5.63 11.68
N TRP A 116 15.07 4.76 11.10
CA TRP A 116 15.37 3.44 11.65
C TRP A 116 16.09 3.55 13.01
N ARG A 117 17.05 4.47 13.13
CA ARG A 117 17.77 4.72 14.39
C ARG A 117 16.88 5.25 15.51
N ILE A 118 15.80 5.97 15.16
CA ILE A 118 14.80 6.45 16.13
C ILE A 118 13.83 5.35 16.57
N GLY A 119 13.84 4.18 15.93
CA GLY A 119 12.92 3.09 16.24
C GLY A 119 11.49 3.38 15.78
N ALA A 120 11.30 4.31 14.85
CA ALA A 120 10.00 4.53 14.21
C ALA A 120 9.52 3.27 13.45
N LEU A 121 10.49 2.44 13.04
CA LEU A 121 10.28 1.14 12.41
C LEU A 121 10.24 -0.04 13.40
N ASP A 122 10.16 0.18 14.72
CA ASP A 122 10.08 -0.92 15.68
C ASP A 122 8.63 -1.31 15.99
N TRP A 123 8.22 -2.53 15.59
CA TRP A 123 6.88 -3.09 15.83
C TRP A 123 6.75 -3.79 17.18
N ALA A 124 7.84 -4.07 17.88
CA ALA A 124 7.79 -4.77 19.16
C ALA A 124 7.30 -3.84 20.29
N PRO A 125 6.33 -4.26 21.12
CA PRO A 125 5.96 -3.51 22.32
C PRO A 125 7.12 -3.56 23.32
N GLN A 126 7.81 -2.43 23.49
CA GLN A 126 8.94 -2.29 24.42
C GLN A 126 8.52 -2.55 25.88
N GLY A 127 7.22 -2.49 26.20
CA GLY A 127 6.68 -2.72 27.54
C GLY A 127 6.82 -4.15 28.09
N ARG A 128 7.16 -5.17 27.28
CA ARG A 128 7.40 -6.54 27.79
C ARG A 128 8.83 -6.72 28.32
N ARG A 129 9.81 -6.03 27.73
CA ARG A 129 11.24 -6.13 28.12
C ARG A 129 11.51 -5.48 29.48
N GLU A 130 10.96 -4.29 29.72
CA GLU A 130 11.12 -3.59 31.01
C GLU A 130 10.37 -4.29 32.15
N ARG A 131 9.18 -4.84 31.87
CA ARG A 131 8.38 -5.54 32.89
C ARG A 131 8.99 -6.88 33.29
N GLN A 132 9.64 -7.60 32.36
CA GLN A 132 10.41 -8.82 32.68
C GLN A 132 11.70 -8.52 33.44
N ALA A 133 12.37 -7.39 33.16
CA ALA A 133 13.55 -6.96 33.92
C ALA A 133 13.21 -6.61 35.38
N LYS A 134 12.05 -5.98 35.62
CA LYS A 134 11.55 -5.69 36.98
C LYS A 134 11.00 -6.90 37.74
N LEU A 135 10.65 -7.99 37.07
CA LEU A 135 10.13 -9.22 37.70
C LEU A 135 11.25 -10.23 38.08
N LYS A 136 12.49 -9.97 37.67
CA LYS A 136 13.69 -10.77 38.01
C LYS A 136 14.54 -10.16 39.13
N GLN A 137 14.10 -9.04 39.70
CA GLN A 137 14.60 -8.47 40.96
C GLN A 137 13.60 -8.77 42.08
#